data_AF-A0A916JP82-F1
#
_entry.id   AF-A0A916JP82-F1
#
_cell.length_a   1.000
_cell.length_b   1.000
_cell.length_c   1.000
_cell.angle_alpha   90.00
_cell.angle_beta   90.00
_cell.angle_gamma   90.00
#
_symmetry.space_group_name_H-M   'P 1'
#
loop_
_entity.id
_entity.type
_entity.pdbx_description
1 polymer ?
#
loop_
_entity_poly.entity_id
_entity_poly.type
_entity_poly.pdbx_seq_one_letter_code
_entity_poly.pdbx_strand_id
1 'polypeptide(L)'
;MKRIGLLLFILCTVTLTNAQVDTTKNIIDKAKIQYKLSEGKAKFYENNFRGSLNIYREVLVADENNALAHYGVAECQYALKNYDAALEHLHKATKIKPDVNKEALYTEGSILHRLGKVEEAKAKFEEFRKTIADSKKKLEEYDIDLMIAHCEYAATHKEPNPDIEITNLGSAVNSGYPEFAPCISLDGKTLVFTSRRNDTKGGGIDVNYDHLYYSDVYQCTWNEEWEEWDKAEPIPGKINTDYHDGALSFMPEGELLIYRNIYGVTRSGDIYVSKQSSSSGKWGKPKEMLAREKMNKKLNSSYFESSASMTADEQYLYFVSERPGGQGQADIYYMQQKDREWTEPVNLGAEINTASDEKCVFIHPDGNVLFFSSNGHKDGYGSYDLYYCKKDESGKWGKPVNMGAPINTVREEKTIAVSRDGKYAYVGAYYQIMSRGDADIFQIDISALGIFE
;
A
#
# COMPACT_ATOMS: atom_id res chain seq x y z
N MET A 1 -66.99 61.84 -17.79
CA MET A 1 -65.72 62.29 -18.42
C MET A 1 -64.64 62.36 -17.35
N LYS A 2 -63.55 61.58 -17.53
CA LYS A 2 -62.17 61.77 -16.99
C LYS A 2 -62.00 61.78 -15.45
N ARG A 3 -61.06 61.09 -14.80
CA ARG A 3 -59.91 60.23 -15.16
C ARG A 3 -59.52 59.49 -13.86
N ILE A 4 -59.37 58.16 -13.90
CA ILE A 4 -58.73 57.38 -12.82
C ILE A 4 -57.24 57.26 -13.21
N GLY A 5 -56.36 57.81 -12.37
CA GLY A 5 -54.91 57.68 -12.52
C GLY A 5 -54.43 56.43 -11.80
N LEU A 6 -54.00 55.43 -12.58
CA LEU A 6 -53.36 54.21 -12.11
C LEU A 6 -51.84 54.48 -12.02
N LEU A 7 -51.29 54.50 -10.81
CA LEU A 7 -49.84 54.57 -10.55
C LEU A 7 -49.30 53.13 -10.53
N LEU A 8 -48.59 52.75 -11.60
CA LEU A 8 -47.83 51.49 -11.66
C LEU A 8 -46.47 51.70 -11.00
N PHE A 9 -46.24 51.00 -9.88
CA PHE A 9 -44.91 50.81 -9.30
C PHE A 9 -44.24 49.63 -10.03
N ILE A 10 -43.22 49.91 -10.85
CA ILE A 10 -42.38 48.88 -11.46
C ILE A 10 -41.33 48.49 -10.42
N LEU A 11 -41.51 47.31 -9.81
CA LEU A 11 -40.52 46.68 -8.95
C LEU A 11 -39.49 45.98 -9.86
N CYS A 12 -38.35 46.64 -10.13
CA CYS A 12 -37.21 46.00 -10.78
C CYS A 12 -36.54 45.02 -9.80
N THR A 13 -36.93 43.75 -9.84
CA THR A 13 -36.15 42.67 -9.25
C THR A 13 -34.94 42.39 -10.15
N VAL A 14 -33.78 42.91 -9.78
CA VAL A 14 -32.51 42.47 -10.36
C VAL A 14 -32.18 41.10 -9.74
N THR A 15 -32.58 40.04 -10.42
CA THR A 15 -32.05 38.70 -10.14
C THR A 15 -30.62 38.64 -10.69
N LEU A 16 -29.62 38.77 -9.82
CA LEU A 16 -28.26 38.38 -10.14
C LEU A 16 -28.22 36.85 -10.24
N THR A 17 -28.55 36.33 -11.41
CA THR A 17 -28.19 34.97 -11.77
C THR A 17 -26.69 34.97 -12.01
N ASN A 18 -25.91 34.41 -11.09
CA ASN A 18 -24.60 33.86 -11.45
C ASN A 18 -24.87 32.62 -12.31
N ALA A 19 -25.22 32.86 -13.58
CA ALA A 19 -25.15 31.83 -14.58
C ALA A 19 -23.67 31.51 -14.77
N GLN A 20 -23.29 30.30 -14.40
CA GLN A 20 -21.98 29.73 -14.63
C GLN A 20 -21.67 29.86 -16.13
N VAL A 21 -20.60 30.56 -16.49
CA VAL A 21 -20.23 30.75 -17.90
C VAL A 21 -19.69 29.42 -18.39
N ASP A 22 -20.57 28.65 -19.01
CA ASP A 22 -20.20 27.52 -19.87
C ASP A 22 -19.45 28.10 -21.09
N THR A 23 -18.13 27.96 -21.10
CA THR A 23 -17.25 28.49 -22.16
C THR A 23 -17.18 27.58 -23.38
N THR A 24 -17.83 26.41 -23.37
CA THR A 24 -17.82 25.51 -24.53
C THR A 24 -18.66 26.08 -25.68
N LYS A 25 -17.96 26.41 -26.77
CA LYS A 25 -18.48 27.22 -27.89
C LYS A 25 -19.56 26.52 -28.74
N ASN A 26 -19.64 25.18 -28.72
CA ASN A 26 -20.64 24.41 -29.49
C ASN A 26 -20.94 23.03 -28.85
N ILE A 27 -22.11 22.43 -29.15
CA ILE A 27 -22.59 21.10 -28.72
C ILE A 27 -21.55 20.00 -28.96
N ILE A 28 -20.79 20.10 -30.05
CA ILE A 28 -19.73 19.13 -30.39
C ILE A 28 -18.62 19.14 -29.33
N ASP A 29 -18.24 20.31 -28.81
CA ASP A 29 -17.18 20.41 -27.80
C ASP A 29 -17.67 19.87 -26.45
N LYS A 30 -18.93 20.11 -26.09
CA LYS A 30 -19.57 19.51 -24.91
C LYS A 30 -19.59 17.98 -24.98
N ALA A 31 -19.96 17.43 -26.14
CA ALA A 31 -19.96 15.99 -26.35
C ALA A 31 -18.54 15.38 -26.25
N LYS A 32 -17.53 16.07 -26.80
CA LYS A 32 -16.12 15.66 -26.67
C LYS A 32 -15.64 15.68 -25.23
N ILE A 33 -15.98 16.71 -24.45
CA ILE A 33 -15.64 16.78 -23.02
C ILE A 33 -16.29 15.62 -22.27
N GLN A 34 -17.57 15.35 -22.49
CA GLN A 34 -18.27 14.27 -21.80
C GLN A 34 -17.69 12.89 -22.14
N TYR A 35 -17.27 12.69 -23.40
CA TYR A 35 -16.54 11.49 -23.82
C TYR A 35 -15.21 11.36 -23.05
N LYS A 36 -14.38 12.40 -23.04
CA LYS A 36 -13.10 12.40 -22.31
C LYS A 36 -13.26 12.19 -20.81
N LEU A 37 -14.28 12.78 -20.18
CA LEU A 37 -14.57 12.53 -18.76
C LEU A 37 -14.86 11.05 -18.49
N SER A 38 -15.58 10.39 -19.39
CA SER A 38 -15.90 8.96 -19.29
C SER A 38 -14.67 8.10 -19.55
N GLU A 39 -13.84 8.48 -20.53
CA GLU A 39 -12.57 7.81 -20.84
C GLU A 39 -11.56 7.92 -19.69
N GLY A 40 -11.40 9.11 -19.10
CA GLY A 40 -10.56 9.32 -17.93
C GLY A 40 -11.03 8.47 -16.75
N LYS A 41 -12.35 8.38 -16.54
CA LYS A 41 -12.90 7.54 -15.47
C LYS A 41 -12.67 6.05 -15.73
N ALA A 42 -12.82 5.59 -16.96
CA ALA A 42 -12.51 4.21 -17.34
C ALA A 42 -11.03 3.89 -17.07
N LYS A 43 -10.11 4.77 -17.47
CA LYS A 43 -8.67 4.63 -17.20
C LYS A 43 -8.36 4.60 -15.70
N PHE A 44 -9.08 5.37 -14.89
CA PHE A 44 -8.93 5.33 -13.44
C PHE A 44 -9.30 3.95 -12.88
N TYR A 45 -10.41 3.35 -13.33
CA TYR A 45 -10.81 2.00 -12.91
C TYR A 45 -9.93 0.88 -13.46
N GLU A 46 -9.17 1.13 -14.53
CA GLU A 46 -8.07 0.27 -15.00
C GLU A 46 -6.77 0.47 -14.20
N ASN A 47 -6.81 1.25 -13.10
CA ASN A 47 -5.65 1.72 -12.32
C ASN A 47 -4.57 2.46 -13.13
N ASN A 48 -4.90 2.89 -14.35
CA ASN A 48 -4.04 3.75 -15.16
C ASN A 48 -4.15 5.20 -14.71
N PHE A 49 -3.74 5.48 -13.47
CA PHE A 49 -3.91 6.79 -12.85
C PHE A 49 -3.18 7.89 -13.63
N ARG A 50 -2.00 7.60 -14.19
CA ARG A 50 -1.24 8.55 -15.04
C ARG A 50 -1.96 8.84 -16.36
N GLY A 51 -2.48 7.82 -17.03
CA GLY A 51 -3.28 7.98 -18.25
C GLY A 51 -4.58 8.75 -17.99
N SER A 52 -5.29 8.40 -16.91
CA SER A 52 -6.49 9.09 -16.45
C SER A 52 -6.23 10.56 -16.15
N LEU A 53 -5.17 10.87 -15.41
CA LEU A 53 -4.75 12.23 -15.08
C LEU A 53 -4.51 13.08 -16.33
N ASN A 54 -3.86 12.51 -17.35
CA ASN A 54 -3.60 13.20 -18.61
C ASN A 54 -4.91 13.56 -19.33
N ILE A 55 -5.87 12.63 -19.38
CA ILE A 55 -7.17 12.88 -20.01
C ILE A 55 -7.94 13.99 -19.27
N TYR A 56 -7.98 13.97 -17.94
CA TYR A 56 -8.63 15.04 -17.18
C TYR A 56 -7.95 16.39 -17.36
N ARG A 57 -6.63 16.44 -17.46
CA ARG A 57 -5.89 17.68 -17.79
C ARG A 57 -6.24 18.20 -19.18
N GLU A 58 -6.41 17.32 -20.17
CA GLU A 58 -6.88 17.74 -21.50
C GLU A 58 -8.29 18.34 -21.46
N VAL A 59 -9.18 17.83 -20.60
CA VAL A 59 -10.50 18.46 -20.38
C VAL A 59 -10.31 19.85 -19.79
N LEU A 60 -9.45 20.01 -18.78
CA LEU A 60 -9.19 21.31 -18.15
C LEU A 60 -8.50 22.33 -19.07
N VAL A 61 -7.78 21.88 -20.10
CA VAL A 61 -7.26 22.78 -21.16
C VAL A 61 -8.41 23.32 -22.02
N ALA A 62 -9.45 22.52 -22.26
CA ALA A 62 -10.61 22.93 -23.05
C ALA A 62 -11.66 23.70 -22.23
N ASP A 63 -11.80 23.36 -20.95
CA ASP A 63 -12.74 23.93 -19.99
C ASP A 63 -12.08 23.95 -18.59
N GLU A 64 -11.40 25.05 -18.29
CA GLU A 64 -10.64 25.24 -17.04
C GLU A 64 -11.51 25.19 -15.78
N ASN A 65 -12.83 25.38 -15.90
CA ASN A 65 -13.77 25.39 -14.78
C ASN A 65 -14.62 24.10 -14.76
N ASN A 66 -14.16 23.02 -15.37
CA ASN A 66 -14.87 21.76 -15.35
C ASN A 66 -14.76 21.07 -13.97
N ALA A 67 -15.82 21.13 -13.16
CA ALA A 67 -15.83 20.55 -11.82
C ALA A 67 -15.52 19.05 -11.80
N LEU A 68 -16.07 18.28 -12.76
CA LEU A 68 -15.86 16.83 -12.82
C LEU A 68 -14.41 16.49 -13.18
N ALA A 69 -13.79 17.24 -14.10
CA ALA A 69 -12.39 17.05 -14.41
C ALA A 69 -11.49 17.41 -13.22
N HIS A 70 -11.77 18.50 -12.50
CA HIS A 70 -11.06 18.81 -11.26
C HIS A 70 -11.19 17.69 -10.22
N TYR A 71 -12.39 17.15 -10.03
CA TYR A 71 -12.61 16.03 -9.11
C TYR A 71 -11.83 14.78 -9.55
N GLY A 72 -11.87 14.43 -10.84
CA GLY A 72 -11.09 13.32 -11.38
C GLY A 72 -9.58 13.52 -11.24
N VAL A 73 -9.06 14.73 -11.44
CA VAL A 73 -7.65 15.05 -11.13
C VAL A 73 -7.35 14.82 -9.65
N ALA A 74 -8.25 15.22 -8.74
CA ALA A 74 -8.04 15.00 -7.31
C ALA A 74 -7.93 13.50 -6.97
N GLU A 75 -8.82 12.67 -7.52
CA GLU A 75 -8.77 11.21 -7.35
C GLU A 75 -7.47 10.61 -7.91
N CYS A 76 -7.06 11.00 -9.12
CA CYS A 76 -5.80 10.54 -9.71
C CYS A 76 -4.60 10.95 -8.88
N GLN A 77 -4.56 12.19 -8.38
CA GLN A 77 -3.45 12.70 -7.58
C GLN A 77 -3.40 12.03 -6.21
N TYR A 78 -4.55 11.72 -5.60
CA TYR A 78 -4.61 10.91 -4.38
C TYR A 78 -4.02 9.51 -4.61
N ALA A 79 -4.44 8.83 -5.68
CA ALA A 79 -3.92 7.50 -6.03
C ALA A 79 -2.41 7.51 -6.35
N LEU A 80 -1.91 8.62 -6.92
CA LEU A 80 -0.49 8.85 -7.19
C LEU A 80 0.27 9.45 -5.99
N LYS A 81 -0.34 9.45 -4.79
CA LYS A 81 0.26 9.92 -3.52
C LYS A 81 0.68 11.40 -3.54
N ASN A 82 0.13 12.21 -4.43
CA ASN A 82 0.33 13.66 -4.54
C ASN A 82 -0.79 14.43 -3.82
N TYR A 83 -0.84 14.29 -2.51
CA TYR A 83 -1.99 14.68 -1.70
C TYR A 83 -2.26 16.20 -1.65
N ASP A 84 -1.23 17.05 -1.71
CA ASP A 84 -1.43 18.51 -1.77
C ASP A 84 -2.14 18.91 -3.07
N ALA A 85 -1.69 18.37 -4.20
CA ALA A 85 -2.33 18.60 -5.50
C ALA A 85 -3.76 18.01 -5.54
N ALA A 86 -3.96 16.87 -4.87
CA ALA A 86 -5.29 16.28 -4.73
C ALA A 86 -6.24 17.23 -3.98
N LEU A 87 -5.80 17.78 -2.85
CA LEU A 87 -6.60 18.71 -2.05
C LEU A 87 -6.93 19.99 -2.83
N GLU A 88 -5.94 20.57 -3.50
CA GLU A 88 -6.13 21.78 -4.32
C GLU A 88 -7.19 21.57 -5.40
N HIS A 89 -7.12 20.46 -6.13
CA HIS A 89 -8.08 20.15 -7.19
C HIS A 89 -9.46 19.80 -6.65
N LEU A 90 -9.55 19.12 -5.51
CA LEU A 90 -10.83 18.84 -4.86
C LEU A 90 -11.53 20.13 -4.43
N HIS A 91 -10.80 21.08 -3.83
CA HIS A 91 -11.34 22.38 -3.44
C HIS A 91 -11.78 23.21 -4.64
N LYS A 92 -11.05 23.15 -5.78
CA LYS A 92 -11.53 23.75 -7.04
C LYS A 92 -12.84 23.12 -7.49
N ALA A 93 -12.93 21.78 -7.50
CA ALA A 93 -14.13 21.06 -7.92
C ALA A 93 -15.37 21.45 -7.07
N THR A 94 -15.25 21.43 -5.75
CA THR A 94 -16.36 21.70 -4.83
C THR A 94 -16.72 23.19 -4.77
N LYS A 95 -15.76 24.10 -5.00
CA LYS A 95 -16.05 25.53 -5.17
C LYS A 95 -16.87 25.81 -6.43
N ILE A 96 -16.58 25.12 -7.53
CA ILE A 96 -17.30 25.26 -8.80
C ILE A 96 -18.69 24.61 -8.72
N LYS A 97 -18.76 23.41 -8.13
CA LYS A 97 -19.99 22.64 -7.95
C LYS A 97 -19.95 21.90 -6.60
N PRO A 98 -20.62 22.40 -5.55
CA PRO A 98 -20.57 21.79 -4.21
C PRO A 98 -21.03 20.32 -4.17
N ASP A 99 -21.95 19.92 -5.07
CA ASP A 99 -22.48 18.56 -5.21
C ASP A 99 -21.84 17.80 -6.39
N VAL A 100 -20.58 18.10 -6.74
CA VAL A 100 -19.86 17.48 -7.87
C VAL A 100 -19.84 15.95 -7.78
N ASN A 101 -19.64 15.42 -6.57
CA ASN A 101 -19.70 14.00 -6.26
C ASN A 101 -20.21 13.83 -4.82
N LYS A 102 -21.06 12.82 -4.59
CA LYS A 102 -21.58 12.47 -3.26
C LYS A 102 -20.48 12.01 -2.29
N GLU A 103 -19.36 11.56 -2.82
CA GLU A 103 -18.19 11.08 -2.05
C GLU A 103 -17.18 12.20 -1.74
N ALA A 104 -17.41 13.44 -2.18
CA ALA A 104 -16.43 14.52 -2.04
C ALA A 104 -15.96 14.74 -0.58
N LEU A 105 -16.85 14.58 0.41
CA LEU A 105 -16.50 14.67 1.83
C LEU A 105 -15.57 13.52 2.28
N TYR A 106 -15.85 12.29 1.83
CA TYR A 106 -15.00 11.14 2.14
C TYR A 106 -13.62 11.29 1.50
N THR A 107 -13.57 11.71 0.24
CA THR A 107 -12.33 12.00 -0.49
C THR A 107 -11.52 13.10 0.20
N GLU A 108 -12.17 14.19 0.64
CA GLU A 108 -11.52 15.27 1.39
C GLU A 108 -10.93 14.76 2.71
N GLY A 109 -11.72 13.99 3.49
CA GLY A 109 -11.26 13.37 4.73
C GLY A 109 -10.04 12.49 4.51
N SER A 110 -10.05 11.68 3.45
CA SER A 110 -8.96 10.77 3.08
C SER A 110 -7.68 11.54 2.72
N ILE A 111 -7.80 12.60 1.92
CA ILE A 111 -6.66 13.47 1.56
C ILE A 111 -6.11 14.17 2.80
N LEU A 112 -6.96 14.79 3.62
CA LEU A 112 -6.56 15.49 4.84
C LEU A 112 -5.87 14.57 5.83
N HIS A 113 -6.38 13.34 5.99
CA HIS A 113 -5.78 12.32 6.83
C HIS A 113 -4.36 12.02 6.38
N ARG A 114 -4.17 11.74 5.08
CA ARG A 114 -2.84 11.48 4.51
C ARG A 114 -1.91 12.68 4.67
N LEU A 115 -2.42 13.91 4.66
CA LEU A 115 -1.65 15.14 4.93
C LEU A 115 -1.33 15.37 6.42
N GLY A 116 -1.72 14.47 7.32
CA GLY A 116 -1.51 14.60 8.76
C GLY A 116 -2.49 15.57 9.44
N LYS A 117 -3.48 16.09 8.70
CA LYS A 117 -4.52 16.98 9.21
C LYS A 117 -5.67 16.18 9.81
N VAL A 118 -5.35 15.33 10.78
CA VAL A 118 -6.25 14.27 11.27
C VAL A 118 -7.52 14.79 11.93
N GLU A 119 -7.46 15.95 12.58
CA GLU A 119 -8.66 16.59 13.17
C GLU A 119 -9.62 17.12 12.09
N GLU A 120 -9.08 17.74 11.03
CA GLU A 120 -9.88 18.18 9.89
C GLU A 120 -10.45 16.97 9.13
N ALA A 121 -9.65 15.91 8.97
CA ALA A 121 -10.07 14.66 8.35
C ALA A 121 -11.24 14.02 9.10
N LYS A 122 -11.13 13.90 10.43
CA LYS A 122 -12.19 13.39 11.30
C LYS A 122 -13.49 14.15 11.11
N ALA A 123 -13.43 15.49 11.10
CA ALA A 123 -14.62 16.32 10.90
C ALA A 123 -15.31 16.01 9.56
N LYS A 124 -14.54 15.79 8.47
CA LYS A 124 -15.07 15.43 7.15
C LYS A 124 -15.67 14.02 7.14
N PHE A 125 -15.03 13.05 7.78
CA PHE A 125 -15.58 11.70 7.90
C PHE A 125 -16.87 11.68 8.73
N GLU A 126 -16.96 12.45 9.82
CA GLU A 126 -18.18 12.58 10.61
C GLU A 126 -19.32 13.26 9.83
N GLU A 127 -19.00 14.26 9.01
CA GLU A 127 -19.97 14.90 8.10
C GLU A 127 -20.46 13.90 7.05
N PHE A 128 -19.54 13.16 6.42
CA PHE A 128 -19.89 12.11 5.48
C PHE A 128 -20.74 11.02 6.13
N ARG A 129 -20.39 10.56 7.34
CA ARG A 129 -21.15 9.55 8.09
C ARG A 129 -22.62 9.94 8.25
N LYS A 130 -22.93 11.21 8.51
CA LYS A 130 -24.31 11.72 8.62
C LYS A 130 -25.08 11.56 7.30
N THR A 131 -24.41 11.67 6.16
CA THR A 131 -25.03 11.56 4.83
C THR A 131 -25.41 10.13 4.46
N ILE A 132 -24.82 9.13 5.13
CA ILE A 132 -25.03 7.70 4.89
C ILE A 132 -25.61 6.96 6.11
N ALA A 133 -25.97 7.68 7.17
CA ALA A 133 -26.33 7.12 8.47
C ALA A 133 -27.48 6.10 8.44
N ASP A 134 -28.41 6.24 7.49
CA ASP A 134 -29.56 5.34 7.32
C ASP A 134 -29.19 3.99 6.66
N SER A 135 -27.94 3.80 6.25
CA SER A 135 -27.49 2.60 5.56
C SER A 135 -26.30 1.96 6.26
N LYS A 136 -26.59 0.95 7.09
CA LYS A 136 -25.56 0.12 7.74
C LYS A 136 -24.55 -0.44 6.73
N LYS A 137 -25.02 -0.91 5.57
CA LYS A 137 -24.17 -1.41 4.48
C LYS A 137 -23.16 -0.36 4.01
N LYS A 138 -23.57 0.89 3.84
CA LYS A 138 -22.65 1.96 3.43
C LYS A 138 -21.65 2.30 4.54
N LEU A 139 -22.09 2.30 5.81
CA LEU A 139 -21.17 2.54 6.93
C LEU A 139 -20.03 1.50 6.93
N GLU A 140 -20.36 0.24 6.65
CA GLU A 140 -19.39 -0.86 6.48
C GLU A 140 -18.57 -0.73 5.18
N GLU A 141 -19.19 -0.46 4.02
CA GLU A 141 -18.48 -0.34 2.72
C GLU A 141 -17.42 0.77 2.70
N TYR A 142 -17.63 1.86 3.43
CA TYR A 142 -16.65 2.95 3.54
C TYR A 142 -15.74 2.83 4.77
N ASP A 143 -15.89 1.77 5.58
CA ASP A 143 -15.18 1.59 6.85
C ASP A 143 -15.16 2.86 7.70
N ILE A 144 -16.28 3.61 7.72
CA ILE A 144 -16.25 5.02 8.16
C ILE A 144 -15.89 5.17 9.64
N ASP A 145 -16.31 4.21 10.47
CA ASP A 145 -15.97 4.21 11.89
C ASP A 145 -14.50 3.82 12.12
N LEU A 146 -13.89 3.02 11.24
CA LEU A 146 -12.45 2.73 11.26
C LEU A 146 -11.66 3.97 10.85
N MET A 147 -12.07 4.68 9.80
CA MET A 147 -11.43 5.93 9.37
C MET A 147 -11.45 7.00 10.47
N ILE A 148 -12.56 7.12 11.20
CA ILE A 148 -12.66 8.02 12.37
C ILE A 148 -11.73 7.54 13.50
N ALA A 149 -11.68 6.25 13.78
CA ALA A 149 -10.79 5.69 14.81
C ALA A 149 -9.30 5.94 14.49
N HIS A 150 -8.88 5.80 13.22
CA HIS A 150 -7.52 6.12 12.80
C HIS A 150 -7.19 7.61 13.01
N CYS A 151 -8.12 8.52 12.72
CA CYS A 151 -7.93 9.94 13.02
C CYS A 151 -7.74 10.19 14.52
N GLU A 152 -8.55 9.55 15.37
CA GLU A 152 -8.47 9.68 16.83
C GLU A 152 -7.17 9.11 17.39
N TYR A 153 -6.76 7.95 16.90
CA TYR A 153 -5.51 7.30 17.29
C TYR A 153 -4.31 8.17 16.91
N ALA A 154 -4.23 8.61 15.66
CA ALA A 154 -3.16 9.47 15.18
C ALA A 154 -3.11 10.82 15.92
N ALA A 155 -4.27 11.41 16.28
CA ALA A 155 -4.33 12.64 17.06
C ALA A 155 -3.78 12.48 18.49
N THR A 156 -4.00 11.30 19.09
CA THR A 156 -3.60 11.01 20.48
C THR A 156 -2.20 10.42 20.61
N HIS A 157 -1.64 9.85 19.54
CA HIS A 157 -0.32 9.20 19.49
C HIS A 157 0.65 9.91 18.54
N LYS A 158 0.58 11.24 18.48
CA LYS A 158 1.37 12.07 17.56
C LYS A 158 2.84 12.28 17.98
N GLU A 159 3.17 12.04 19.25
CA GLU A 159 4.51 12.31 19.77
C GLU A 159 5.45 11.17 19.34
N PRO A 160 6.46 11.45 18.50
CA PRO A 160 7.39 10.43 18.05
C PRO A 160 8.28 9.99 19.23
N ASN A 161 8.60 8.70 19.28
CA ASN A 161 9.66 8.22 20.17
C ASN A 161 11.01 8.83 19.71
N PRO A 162 11.66 9.69 20.51
CA PRO A 162 12.89 10.37 20.11
C PRO A 162 14.10 9.44 20.02
N ASP A 163 14.01 8.24 20.60
CA ASP A 163 15.07 7.23 20.59
C ASP A 163 15.00 6.32 19.35
N ILE A 164 14.02 6.55 18.46
CA ILE A 164 13.89 5.83 17.19
C ILE A 164 14.50 6.66 16.06
N GLU A 165 15.59 6.16 15.49
CA GLU A 165 16.23 6.73 14.31
C GLU A 165 15.77 6.00 13.04
N ILE A 166 15.30 6.76 12.05
CA ILE A 166 14.91 6.25 10.73
C ILE A 166 15.91 6.78 9.71
N THR A 167 16.54 5.88 8.97
CA THR A 167 17.57 6.19 7.98
C THR A 167 17.16 5.68 6.61
N ASN A 168 17.06 6.58 5.62
CA ASN A 168 16.88 6.16 4.22
C ASN A 168 18.17 5.49 3.72
N LEU A 169 18.08 4.30 3.10
CA LEU A 169 19.26 3.54 2.65
C LEU A 169 19.98 4.12 1.43
N GLY A 170 19.62 5.32 1.01
CA GLY A 170 20.40 6.09 0.06
C GLY A 170 20.27 5.62 -1.39
N SER A 171 21.02 6.23 -2.30
CA SER A 171 20.96 5.93 -3.75
C SER A 171 21.67 4.64 -4.15
N ALA A 172 22.36 4.01 -3.20
CA ALA A 172 22.87 2.66 -3.39
C ALA A 172 21.70 1.67 -3.45
N VAL A 173 20.72 1.84 -2.57
CA VAL A 173 19.56 0.93 -2.45
C VAL A 173 18.32 1.49 -3.13
N ASN A 174 17.97 2.75 -2.92
CA ASN A 174 16.74 3.39 -3.42
C ASN A 174 16.94 4.11 -4.75
N SER A 175 15.87 4.26 -5.53
CA SER A 175 15.83 4.94 -6.82
C SER A 175 14.62 5.89 -6.94
N GLY A 176 14.31 6.33 -8.16
CA GLY A 176 13.07 7.07 -8.43
C GLY A 176 11.83 6.18 -8.64
N TYR A 177 11.98 4.87 -8.48
CA TYR A 177 10.94 3.85 -8.64
C TYR A 177 10.63 3.20 -7.29
N PRO A 178 9.50 2.49 -7.13
CA PRO A 178 9.21 1.77 -5.89
C PRO A 178 10.27 0.71 -5.57
N GLU A 179 10.82 0.77 -4.36
CA GLU A 179 11.56 -0.30 -3.68
C GLU A 179 10.80 -0.77 -2.42
N PHE A 180 10.62 -2.09 -2.29
CA PHE A 180 9.83 -2.68 -1.21
C PHE A 180 10.21 -4.15 -0.96
N ALA A 181 9.59 -4.75 0.06
CA ALA A 181 9.83 -6.13 0.48
C ALA A 181 11.33 -6.42 0.71
N PRO A 182 12.01 -5.63 1.57
CA PRO A 182 13.38 -5.94 1.94
C PRO A 182 13.44 -7.25 2.73
N CYS A 183 14.52 -8.00 2.55
CA CYS A 183 14.92 -9.07 3.45
C CYS A 183 16.44 -9.09 3.60
N ILE A 184 16.90 -9.33 4.83
CA ILE A 184 18.30 -9.28 5.22
C ILE A 184 18.82 -10.69 5.52
N SER A 185 20.03 -11.01 5.06
CA SER A 185 20.66 -12.29 5.38
C SER A 185 20.96 -12.42 6.88
N LEU A 186 21.10 -13.65 7.37
CA LEU A 186 21.34 -13.93 8.79
C LEU A 186 22.64 -13.33 9.34
N ASP A 187 23.62 -13.07 8.48
CA ASP A 187 24.88 -12.40 8.82
C ASP A 187 24.80 -10.86 8.70
N GLY A 188 23.66 -10.32 8.26
CA GLY A 188 23.45 -8.88 8.09
C GLY A 188 24.15 -8.26 6.88
N LYS A 189 24.79 -9.06 6.01
CA LYS A 189 25.68 -8.54 4.95
C LYS A 189 25.08 -8.49 3.55
N THR A 190 23.93 -9.13 3.34
CA THR A 190 23.24 -9.15 2.05
C THR A 190 21.81 -8.69 2.22
N LEU A 191 21.48 -7.57 1.59
CA LEU A 191 20.10 -7.07 1.50
C LEU A 191 19.54 -7.44 0.13
N VAL A 192 18.39 -8.09 0.13
CA VAL A 192 17.62 -8.43 -1.07
C VAL A 192 16.29 -7.73 -0.99
N PHE A 193 15.79 -7.20 -2.09
CA PHE A 193 14.52 -6.49 -2.13
C PHE A 193 13.87 -6.55 -3.50
N THR A 194 12.64 -6.05 -3.59
CA THR A 194 11.87 -5.98 -4.84
C THR A 194 11.82 -4.54 -5.34
N SER A 195 11.92 -4.34 -6.65
CA SER A 195 11.79 -3.01 -7.25
C SER A 195 11.04 -3.03 -8.58
N ARG A 196 10.41 -1.89 -8.95
CA ARG A 196 9.73 -1.66 -10.25
C ARG A 196 10.55 -0.71 -11.15
N ARG A 197 11.88 -0.84 -11.15
CA ARG A 197 12.77 -0.01 -11.98
C ARG A 197 12.59 -0.28 -13.47
N ASN A 198 13.00 0.69 -14.28
CA ASN A 198 12.96 0.60 -15.73
C ASN A 198 13.98 -0.37 -16.34
N ASP A 199 14.94 -0.87 -15.57
CA ASP A 199 15.86 -1.93 -15.97
C ASP A 199 15.34 -3.34 -15.65
N THR A 200 14.05 -3.46 -15.32
CA THR A 200 13.34 -4.74 -15.15
C THR A 200 13.65 -5.71 -16.29
N LYS A 201 13.75 -6.99 -15.96
CA LYS A 201 14.00 -8.06 -16.91
C LYS A 201 12.92 -8.08 -18.00
N GLY A 202 13.37 -8.11 -19.25
CA GLY A 202 12.49 -8.04 -20.42
C GLY A 202 11.95 -6.64 -20.75
N GLY A 203 12.10 -5.65 -19.85
CA GLY A 203 11.67 -4.26 -20.06
C GLY A 203 10.15 -4.07 -20.15
N GLY A 204 9.37 -5.06 -19.69
CA GLY A 204 7.91 -5.05 -19.78
C GLY A 204 7.25 -4.15 -18.74
N ILE A 205 6.04 -3.69 -19.06
CA ILE A 205 5.14 -2.98 -18.14
C ILE A 205 3.88 -3.80 -17.93
N ASP A 206 3.32 -3.76 -16.73
CA ASP A 206 2.10 -4.46 -16.40
C ASP A 206 0.86 -3.64 -16.78
N VAL A 207 0.52 -3.68 -18.07
CA VAL A 207 -0.63 -2.96 -18.64
C VAL A 207 -1.99 -3.48 -18.18
N ASN A 208 -2.03 -4.63 -17.49
CA ASN A 208 -3.27 -5.25 -17.06
C ASN A 208 -3.63 -4.89 -15.62
N TYR A 209 -2.67 -4.40 -14.82
CA TYR A 209 -2.90 -4.11 -13.40
C TYR A 209 -2.57 -2.70 -12.96
N ASP A 210 -1.33 -2.22 -13.09
CA ASP A 210 -0.91 -0.93 -12.49
C ASP A 210 -0.09 -0.01 -13.42
N HIS A 211 0.20 -0.48 -14.64
CA HIS A 211 0.99 0.24 -15.64
C HIS A 211 2.40 0.65 -15.18
N LEU A 212 2.95 -0.01 -14.16
CA LEU A 212 4.37 0.11 -13.78
C LEU A 212 5.18 -1.00 -14.49
N TYR A 213 6.51 -0.89 -14.48
CA TYR A 213 7.41 -1.97 -14.93
C TYR A 213 7.12 -3.27 -14.19
N TYR A 214 7.41 -4.46 -14.72
CA TYR A 214 7.31 -5.68 -13.90
C TYR A 214 8.26 -5.64 -12.70
N SER A 215 7.88 -6.32 -11.61
CA SER A 215 8.73 -6.37 -10.41
C SER A 215 9.88 -7.33 -10.59
N ASP A 216 11.07 -6.88 -10.18
CA ASP A 216 12.29 -7.66 -10.19
C ASP A 216 12.93 -7.68 -8.80
N VAL A 217 13.69 -8.73 -8.54
CA VAL A 217 14.49 -8.87 -7.32
C VAL A 217 15.87 -8.26 -7.53
N TYR A 218 16.30 -7.42 -6.58
CA TYR A 218 17.60 -6.76 -6.53
C TYR A 218 18.34 -7.20 -5.28
N GLN A 219 19.67 -7.11 -5.34
CA GLN A 219 20.57 -7.45 -4.24
C GLN A 219 21.64 -6.36 -4.11
N CYS A 220 22.00 -6.04 -2.87
CA CYS A 220 23.23 -5.31 -2.53
C CYS A 220 23.95 -5.97 -1.35
N THR A 221 25.22 -5.63 -1.20
CA THR A 221 26.12 -6.16 -0.16
C THR A 221 26.60 -5.06 0.75
N TRP A 222 26.78 -5.37 2.03
CA TRP A 222 27.38 -4.46 2.99
C TRP A 222 28.89 -4.41 2.80
N ASN A 223 29.41 -3.20 2.65
CA ASN A 223 30.83 -2.95 2.52
C ASN A 223 31.43 -2.57 3.88
N GLU A 224 32.17 -3.49 4.49
CA GLU A 224 32.75 -3.29 5.82
C GLU A 224 33.86 -2.22 5.86
N GLU A 225 34.51 -1.91 4.73
CA GLU A 225 35.57 -0.89 4.69
C GLU A 225 34.99 0.53 4.76
N TRP A 226 33.85 0.74 4.12
CA TRP A 226 33.21 2.06 4.02
C TRP A 226 32.01 2.22 4.96
N GLU A 227 31.56 1.14 5.61
CA GLU A 227 30.35 1.09 6.43
C GLU A 227 29.12 1.58 5.65
N GLU A 228 29.01 1.14 4.39
CA GLU A 228 27.94 1.53 3.47
C GLU A 228 27.44 0.32 2.66
N TRP A 229 26.22 0.41 2.14
CA TRP A 229 25.71 -0.55 1.15
C TRP A 229 26.33 -0.28 -0.22
N ASP A 230 26.84 -1.32 -0.87
CA ASP A 230 27.20 -1.25 -2.29
C ASP A 230 25.94 -0.98 -3.14
N LYS A 231 26.15 -0.49 -4.36
CA LYS A 231 25.06 -0.23 -5.30
C LYS A 231 24.26 -1.51 -5.58
N ALA A 232 22.94 -1.43 -5.44
CA ALA A 232 22.04 -2.52 -5.76
C ALA A 232 22.01 -2.84 -7.25
N GLU A 233 22.07 -4.14 -7.55
CA GLU A 233 22.01 -4.70 -8.90
C GLU A 233 20.89 -5.75 -9.00
N PRO A 234 20.35 -6.01 -10.20
CA PRO A 234 19.44 -7.14 -10.40
C PRO A 234 20.07 -8.43 -9.87
N ILE A 235 19.30 -9.22 -9.12
CA ILE A 235 19.82 -10.38 -8.42
C ILE A 235 20.49 -11.36 -9.40
N PRO A 236 21.74 -11.80 -9.17
CA PRO A 236 22.47 -12.58 -10.16
C PRO A 236 21.88 -13.99 -10.27
N GLY A 237 21.57 -14.43 -11.49
CA GLY A 237 21.14 -15.80 -11.73
C GLY A 237 19.85 -15.90 -12.52
N LYS A 238 18.93 -16.76 -12.07
CA LYS A 238 17.71 -17.14 -12.79
C LYS A 238 16.41 -16.87 -12.00
N ILE A 239 16.44 -15.92 -11.08
CA ILE A 239 15.25 -15.49 -10.33
C ILE A 239 14.36 -14.64 -11.23
N ASN A 240 14.84 -13.49 -11.68
CA ASN A 240 14.05 -12.54 -12.47
C ASN A 240 13.68 -13.08 -13.86
N THR A 241 12.43 -12.84 -14.25
CA THR A 241 11.80 -13.18 -15.52
C THR A 241 11.16 -11.96 -16.16
N ASP A 242 10.55 -12.13 -17.32
CA ASP A 242 9.89 -11.01 -18.02
C ASP A 242 8.54 -10.59 -17.38
N TYR A 243 8.25 -11.06 -16.16
CA TYR A 243 7.02 -10.85 -15.39
C TYR A 243 7.34 -10.57 -13.91
N HIS A 244 6.36 -10.65 -13.01
CA HIS A 244 6.60 -10.39 -11.60
C HIS A 244 7.41 -11.49 -10.91
N ASP A 245 8.59 -11.11 -10.43
CA ASP A 245 9.33 -11.81 -9.40
C ASP A 245 9.57 -10.85 -8.21
N GLY A 246 9.51 -11.36 -6.99
CA GLY A 246 9.65 -10.54 -5.78
C GLY A 246 10.33 -11.28 -4.64
N ALA A 247 11.09 -10.55 -3.83
CA ALA A 247 11.69 -11.07 -2.61
C ALA A 247 10.61 -11.24 -1.52
N LEU A 248 10.74 -12.29 -0.70
CA LEU A 248 9.90 -12.49 0.47
C LEU A 248 10.76 -12.50 1.74
N SER A 249 11.51 -13.58 1.98
CA SER A 249 12.42 -13.67 3.12
C SER A 249 13.53 -14.69 2.84
N PHE A 250 14.63 -14.57 3.58
CA PHE A 250 15.57 -15.68 3.70
C PHE A 250 14.97 -16.82 4.54
N MET A 251 15.33 -18.04 4.19
CA MET A 251 15.16 -19.23 5.01
C MET A 251 16.40 -19.43 5.90
N PRO A 252 16.30 -20.24 6.98
CA PRO A 252 17.39 -20.44 7.94
C PRO A 252 18.69 -20.97 7.30
N GLU A 253 18.58 -21.82 6.27
CA GLU A 253 19.73 -22.39 5.55
C GLU A 253 20.22 -21.51 4.39
N GLY A 254 19.73 -20.26 4.30
CA GLY A 254 20.18 -19.26 3.33
C GLY A 254 19.51 -19.33 1.95
N GLU A 255 18.52 -20.21 1.75
CA GLU A 255 17.63 -20.09 0.60
C GLU A 255 16.79 -18.82 0.66
N LEU A 256 16.30 -18.38 -0.49
CA LEU A 256 15.44 -17.22 -0.61
C LEU A 256 14.04 -17.67 -1.02
N LEU A 257 13.04 -17.25 -0.24
CA LEU A 257 11.63 -17.33 -0.62
C LEU A 257 11.32 -16.21 -1.61
N ILE A 258 10.63 -16.57 -2.68
CA ILE A 258 10.36 -15.72 -3.84
C ILE A 258 8.87 -15.73 -4.15
N TYR A 259 8.28 -14.56 -4.33
CA TYR A 259 6.97 -14.38 -4.95
C TYR A 259 7.09 -14.44 -6.46
N ARG A 260 6.16 -15.12 -7.14
CA ARG A 260 6.09 -15.14 -8.60
C ARG A 260 4.66 -14.99 -9.08
N ASN A 261 4.47 -14.18 -10.12
CA ASN A 261 3.22 -14.13 -10.87
C ASN A 261 3.51 -14.04 -12.38
N ILE A 262 3.40 -15.19 -13.03
CA ILE A 262 3.80 -15.45 -14.40
C ILE A 262 2.62 -16.11 -15.13
N TYR A 263 2.12 -15.44 -16.17
CA TYR A 263 0.98 -15.93 -16.94
C TYR A 263 1.22 -17.34 -17.49
N GLY A 264 0.27 -18.23 -17.24
CA GLY A 264 0.30 -19.63 -17.69
C GLY A 264 1.29 -20.53 -16.93
N VAL A 265 1.99 -20.00 -15.92
CA VAL A 265 2.92 -20.76 -15.07
C VAL A 265 2.45 -20.79 -13.62
N THR A 266 2.18 -19.61 -13.03
CA THR A 266 1.65 -19.48 -11.68
C THR A 266 0.13 -19.41 -11.71
N ARG A 267 -0.51 -19.51 -10.53
CA ARG A 267 -1.97 -19.56 -10.44
C ARG A 267 -2.56 -18.18 -10.23
N SER A 268 -2.12 -17.47 -9.19
CA SER A 268 -2.59 -16.11 -8.87
C SER A 268 -1.56 -15.27 -8.11
N GLY A 269 -0.36 -15.81 -7.89
CA GLY A 269 0.68 -15.22 -7.05
C GLY A 269 1.19 -16.29 -6.11
N ASP A 270 2.34 -16.88 -6.41
CA ASP A 270 2.76 -18.16 -5.86
C ASP A 270 4.13 -18.01 -5.17
N ILE A 271 4.33 -18.76 -4.08
CA ILE A 271 5.56 -18.80 -3.28
C ILE A 271 6.48 -19.92 -3.80
N TYR A 272 7.69 -19.52 -4.16
CA TYR A 272 8.79 -20.36 -4.63
C TYR A 272 9.99 -20.22 -3.70
N VAL A 273 10.97 -21.10 -3.89
CA VAL A 273 12.27 -21.06 -3.21
C VAL A 273 13.40 -21.13 -4.23
N SER A 274 14.46 -20.35 -4.02
CA SER A 274 15.71 -20.42 -4.78
C SER A 274 16.90 -20.63 -3.86
N LYS A 275 17.92 -21.34 -4.36
CA LYS A 275 19.19 -21.55 -3.65
C LYS A 275 20.32 -20.86 -4.42
N GLN A 276 21.25 -20.26 -3.70
CA GLN A 276 22.47 -19.73 -4.28
C GLN A 276 23.50 -20.86 -4.50
N SER A 277 24.19 -20.81 -5.63
CA SER A 277 25.30 -21.71 -5.91
C SER A 277 26.55 -21.24 -5.17
N SER A 278 27.08 -22.08 -4.29
CA SER A 278 28.31 -21.80 -3.54
C SER A 278 29.55 -21.60 -4.42
N SER A 279 29.58 -22.18 -5.63
CA SER A 279 30.72 -22.06 -6.55
C SER A 279 30.67 -20.82 -7.45
N SER A 280 29.48 -20.26 -7.70
CA SER A 280 29.32 -19.16 -8.65
C SER A 280 28.71 -17.89 -8.05
N GLY A 281 28.16 -17.96 -6.84
CA GLY A 281 27.39 -16.87 -6.22
C GLY A 281 26.06 -16.57 -6.93
N LYS A 282 25.66 -17.37 -7.94
CA LYS A 282 24.42 -17.14 -8.71
C LYS A 282 23.26 -17.90 -8.11
N TRP A 283 22.09 -17.28 -8.12
CA TRP A 283 20.83 -17.89 -7.70
C TRP A 283 20.28 -18.83 -8.77
N GLY A 284 19.83 -20.01 -8.32
CA GLY A 284 19.18 -21.01 -9.16
C GLY A 284 17.83 -20.55 -9.71
N LYS A 285 17.27 -21.36 -10.62
CA LYS A 285 15.86 -21.18 -11.04
C LYS A 285 14.95 -21.49 -9.85
N PRO A 286 14.03 -20.59 -9.45
CA PRO A 286 13.09 -20.86 -8.37
C PRO A 286 12.30 -22.15 -8.61
N LYS A 287 12.11 -22.93 -7.55
CA LYS A 287 11.30 -24.15 -7.52
C LYS A 287 10.12 -23.93 -6.59
N GLU A 288 8.99 -24.56 -6.89
CA GLU A 288 7.83 -24.49 -6.00
C GLU A 288 8.22 -24.95 -4.60
N MET A 289 7.83 -24.18 -3.59
CA MET A 289 8.05 -24.61 -2.21
C MET A 289 7.16 -25.83 -1.93
N LEU A 290 7.70 -26.81 -1.20
CA LEU A 290 6.98 -28.07 -0.89
C LEU A 290 6.62 -28.93 -2.11
N ALA A 291 7.40 -28.86 -3.20
CA ALA A 291 7.16 -29.60 -4.45
C ALA A 291 7.20 -31.14 -4.37
N ARG A 292 7.48 -31.75 -3.20
CA ARG A 292 7.44 -33.22 -3.06
C ARG A 292 5.98 -33.71 -3.10
N GLU A 293 5.58 -34.03 -4.33
CA GLU A 293 4.50 -34.88 -4.87
C GLU A 293 3.05 -34.78 -4.41
N LYS A 294 2.66 -33.92 -3.45
CA LYS A 294 1.24 -33.53 -3.23
C LYS A 294 1.02 -32.28 -2.36
N MET A 295 2.09 -31.73 -1.78
CA MET A 295 2.03 -30.70 -0.74
C MET A 295 1.99 -29.26 -1.29
N ASN A 296 2.51 -29.01 -2.50
CA ASN A 296 2.47 -27.68 -3.10
C ASN A 296 1.04 -27.14 -3.30
N LYS A 297 0.03 -27.99 -3.45
CA LYS A 297 -1.37 -27.54 -3.55
C LYS A 297 -1.91 -26.91 -2.27
N LYS A 298 -1.27 -27.16 -1.12
CA LYS A 298 -1.69 -26.62 0.17
C LYS A 298 -1.23 -25.17 0.34
N LEU A 299 0.04 -24.91 0.03
CA LEU A 299 0.64 -23.58 0.11
C LEU A 299 0.13 -22.71 -1.03
N ASN A 300 0.52 -23.01 -2.27
CA ASN A 300 0.07 -22.28 -3.45
C ASN A 300 -1.32 -22.77 -3.82
N SER A 301 -2.31 -21.89 -3.79
CA SER A 301 -3.72 -22.17 -4.10
C SER A 301 -4.12 -21.52 -5.42
N SER A 302 -5.41 -21.39 -5.72
CA SER A 302 -5.87 -20.58 -6.87
C SER A 302 -6.01 -19.09 -6.54
N TYR A 303 -5.73 -18.71 -5.29
CA TYR A 303 -5.81 -17.34 -4.77
C TYR A 303 -4.41 -16.75 -4.65
N PHE A 304 -4.33 -15.46 -4.35
CA PHE A 304 -3.05 -14.78 -4.15
C PHE A 304 -2.37 -15.28 -2.86
N GLU A 305 -1.11 -15.68 -2.97
CA GLU A 305 -0.20 -15.94 -1.85
C GLU A 305 1.06 -15.08 -1.92
N SER A 306 1.50 -14.55 -0.77
CA SER A 306 2.70 -13.71 -0.69
C SER A 306 3.32 -13.72 0.71
N SER A 307 4.37 -12.90 0.90
CA SER A 307 4.90 -12.52 2.21
C SER A 307 5.22 -13.71 3.10
N ALA A 308 5.98 -14.68 2.59
CA ALA A 308 6.27 -15.91 3.32
C ALA A 308 7.53 -15.77 4.18
N SER A 309 7.51 -16.33 5.40
CA SER A 309 8.63 -16.31 6.34
C SER A 309 8.63 -17.55 7.23
N MET A 310 9.81 -18.09 7.54
CA MET A 310 9.97 -19.39 8.21
C MET A 310 10.79 -19.26 9.51
N THR A 311 10.41 -20.02 10.54
CA THR A 311 11.16 -20.09 11.80
C THR A 311 12.52 -20.77 11.62
N ALA A 312 13.49 -20.46 12.49
CA ALA A 312 14.85 -21.00 12.40
C ALA A 312 14.92 -22.54 12.53
N ASP A 313 13.98 -23.14 13.26
CA ASP A 313 13.85 -24.59 13.42
C ASP A 313 13.11 -25.28 12.26
N GLU A 314 12.74 -24.51 11.23
CA GLU A 314 11.95 -24.93 10.07
C GLU A 314 10.61 -25.60 10.40
N GLN A 315 10.10 -25.40 11.63
CA GLN A 315 8.85 -26.03 12.07
C GLN A 315 7.60 -25.26 11.62
N TYR A 316 7.71 -23.96 11.36
CA TYR A 316 6.57 -23.12 10.99
C TYR A 316 6.91 -22.22 9.79
N LEU A 317 6.00 -22.21 8.82
CA LEU A 317 5.98 -21.27 7.70
C LEU A 317 4.75 -20.38 7.84
N TYR A 318 4.96 -19.08 7.98
CA TYR A 318 3.92 -18.06 7.95
C TYR A 318 3.85 -17.44 6.56
N PHE A 319 2.65 -17.11 6.10
CA PHE A 319 2.44 -16.49 4.80
C PHE A 319 1.10 -15.78 4.73
N VAL A 320 0.94 -14.88 3.77
CA VAL A 320 -0.32 -14.17 3.51
C VAL A 320 -1.08 -14.86 2.39
N SER A 321 -2.40 -14.99 2.52
CA SER A 321 -3.26 -15.57 1.49
C SER A 321 -4.64 -14.94 1.45
N GLU A 322 -5.20 -14.81 0.24
CA GLU A 322 -6.58 -14.38 -0.01
C GLU A 322 -7.56 -15.57 -0.16
N ARG A 323 -7.19 -16.74 0.39
CA ARG A 323 -8.05 -17.93 0.32
C ARG A 323 -9.33 -17.76 1.16
N PRO A 324 -10.46 -18.37 0.73
CA PRO A 324 -11.70 -18.35 1.50
C PRO A 324 -11.55 -18.99 2.88
N GLY A 325 -12.34 -18.50 3.84
CA GLY A 325 -12.31 -18.96 5.24
C GLY A 325 -11.46 -18.09 6.16
N GLY A 326 -10.91 -16.98 5.65
CA GLY A 326 -10.29 -15.92 6.43
C GLY A 326 -11.29 -14.98 7.13
N GLN A 327 -10.75 -14.02 7.87
CA GLN A 327 -11.42 -12.90 8.52
C GLN A 327 -11.62 -11.72 7.56
N GLY A 328 -10.62 -11.43 6.72
CA GLY A 328 -10.60 -10.29 5.82
C GLY A 328 -10.35 -10.68 4.36
N GLN A 329 -9.76 -9.75 3.62
CA GLN A 329 -9.41 -9.93 2.21
C GLN A 329 -8.12 -10.74 2.08
N ALA A 330 -7.00 -10.20 2.56
CA ALA A 330 -5.74 -10.91 2.71
C ALA A 330 -5.45 -11.15 4.19
N ASP A 331 -5.21 -12.41 4.56
CA ASP A 331 -4.99 -12.82 5.95
C ASP A 331 -3.66 -13.53 6.13
N ILE A 332 -3.14 -13.55 7.36
CA ILE A 332 -1.97 -14.34 7.74
C ILE A 332 -2.40 -15.77 8.09
N TYR A 333 -1.74 -16.73 7.46
CA TYR A 333 -1.83 -18.16 7.70
C TYR A 333 -0.49 -18.72 8.15
N TYR A 334 -0.53 -19.90 8.77
CA TYR A 334 0.67 -20.70 9.00
C TYR A 334 0.47 -22.15 8.58
N MET A 335 1.58 -22.81 8.26
CA MET A 335 1.68 -24.27 8.16
C MET A 335 2.70 -24.75 9.18
N GLN A 336 2.48 -25.93 9.75
CA GLN A 336 3.42 -26.57 10.66
C GLN A 336 4.00 -27.82 10.01
N GLN A 337 5.29 -28.07 10.22
CA GLN A 337 5.91 -29.34 9.88
C GLN A 337 5.64 -30.38 10.98
N LYS A 338 5.02 -31.51 10.62
CA LYS A 338 4.76 -32.67 11.48
C LYS A 338 5.13 -33.94 10.73
N ASP A 339 5.95 -34.80 11.33
CA ASP A 339 6.35 -36.09 10.73
C ASP A 339 6.90 -35.98 9.30
N ARG A 340 7.65 -34.89 9.01
CA ARG A 340 8.20 -34.53 7.68
C ARG A 340 7.16 -34.13 6.63
N GLU A 341 5.91 -33.92 7.04
CA GLU A 341 4.85 -33.37 6.21
C GLU A 341 4.39 -32.01 6.75
N TRP A 342 3.89 -31.15 5.88
CA TRP A 342 3.30 -29.88 6.28
C TRP A 342 1.79 -30.00 6.47
N THR A 343 1.27 -29.38 7.52
CA THR A 343 -0.19 -29.36 7.78
C THR A 343 -0.94 -28.61 6.67
N GLU A 344 -2.28 -28.67 6.69
CA GLU A 344 -3.06 -27.67 5.98
C GLU A 344 -2.79 -26.26 6.55
N PRO A 345 -2.94 -25.20 5.75
CA PRO A 345 -2.85 -23.84 6.24
C PRO A 345 -3.92 -23.51 7.27
N VAL A 346 -3.49 -22.87 8.35
CA VAL A 346 -4.35 -22.47 9.46
C VAL A 346 -4.30 -20.94 9.57
N ASN A 347 -5.47 -20.30 9.57
CA ASN A 347 -5.61 -18.87 9.77
C ASN A 347 -5.17 -18.49 11.19
N LEU A 348 -4.42 -17.39 11.36
CA LEU A 348 -3.94 -16.95 12.69
C LEU A 348 -5.05 -16.42 13.63
N GLY A 349 -6.28 -16.29 13.14
CA GLY A 349 -7.46 -15.95 13.92
C GLY A 349 -7.67 -14.45 14.09
N ALA A 350 -8.86 -14.10 14.58
CA ALA A 350 -9.38 -12.73 14.62
C ALA A 350 -8.69 -11.78 15.63
N GLU A 351 -7.72 -12.27 16.40
CA GLU A 351 -6.88 -11.40 17.25
C GLU A 351 -5.77 -10.73 16.43
N ILE A 352 -5.31 -11.39 15.36
CA ILE A 352 -4.24 -10.90 14.47
C ILE A 352 -4.85 -10.45 13.14
N ASN A 353 -5.67 -11.31 12.53
CA ASN A 353 -6.32 -10.97 11.27
C ASN A 353 -7.58 -10.13 11.53
N THR A 354 -7.80 -9.13 10.69
CA THR A 354 -8.92 -8.18 10.78
C THR A 354 -9.92 -8.44 9.66
N ALA A 355 -10.97 -7.62 9.56
CA ALA A 355 -11.87 -7.66 8.41
C ALA A 355 -11.26 -7.02 7.15
N SER A 356 -10.09 -6.40 7.27
CA SER A 356 -9.41 -5.68 6.19
C SER A 356 -8.26 -6.53 5.63
N ASP A 357 -7.05 -5.97 5.44
CA ASP A 357 -5.89 -6.67 4.91
C ASP A 357 -4.76 -6.74 5.94
N GLU A 358 -4.25 -7.95 6.17
CA GLU A 358 -2.94 -8.22 6.77
C GLU A 358 -1.94 -8.65 5.69
N LYS A 359 -0.79 -7.98 5.63
CA LYS A 359 0.24 -8.18 4.60
C LYS A 359 1.63 -8.29 5.22
N CYS A 360 2.58 -8.72 4.38
CA CYS A 360 4.02 -8.60 4.65
C CYS A 360 4.47 -9.21 5.99
N VAL A 361 3.98 -10.42 6.30
CA VAL A 361 4.36 -11.13 7.51
C VAL A 361 5.83 -11.54 7.51
N PHE A 362 6.48 -11.36 8.66
CA PHE A 362 7.85 -11.74 8.94
C PHE A 362 7.93 -12.37 10.33
N ILE A 363 8.46 -13.58 10.45
CA ILE A 363 8.73 -14.23 11.74
C ILE A 363 10.21 -14.05 12.07
N HIS A 364 10.51 -13.47 13.23
CA HIS A 364 11.88 -13.35 13.70
C HIS A 364 12.50 -14.75 13.89
N PRO A 365 13.81 -14.95 13.64
CA PRO A 365 14.44 -16.27 13.74
C PRO A 365 14.26 -16.98 15.10
N ASP A 366 14.03 -16.24 16.19
CA ASP A 366 13.72 -16.85 17.50
C ASP A 366 12.36 -17.58 17.55
N GLY A 367 11.48 -17.37 16.57
CA GLY A 367 10.14 -17.96 16.49
C GLY A 367 9.11 -17.40 17.48
N ASN A 368 9.44 -16.32 18.20
CA ASN A 368 8.65 -15.74 19.29
C ASN A 368 8.08 -14.36 18.96
N VAL A 369 8.59 -13.67 17.94
CA VAL A 369 8.08 -12.35 17.52
C VAL A 369 7.66 -12.38 16.05
N LEU A 370 6.38 -12.13 15.79
CA LEU A 370 5.80 -11.98 14.46
C LEU A 370 5.62 -10.50 14.16
N PHE A 371 6.09 -10.05 12.99
CA PHE A 371 5.85 -8.72 12.45
C PHE A 371 4.94 -8.82 11.23
N PHE A 372 4.11 -7.82 11.00
CA PHE A 372 3.23 -7.74 9.84
C PHE A 372 2.74 -6.30 9.63
N SER A 373 2.14 -6.02 8.49
CA SER A 373 1.38 -4.79 8.28
C SER A 373 -0.12 -5.06 8.23
N SER A 374 -0.92 -4.12 8.73
CA SER A 374 -2.38 -4.20 8.66
C SER A 374 -2.99 -2.83 8.46
N ASN A 375 -4.15 -2.79 7.79
CA ASN A 375 -4.97 -1.60 7.64
C ASN A 375 -6.34 -1.67 8.34
N GLY A 376 -6.60 -2.71 9.14
CA GLY A 376 -7.90 -2.95 9.78
C GLY A 376 -7.95 -2.74 11.29
N HIS A 377 -6.80 -2.58 11.94
CA HIS A 377 -6.74 -2.31 13.39
C HIS A 377 -7.15 -0.87 13.70
N LYS A 378 -7.99 -0.67 14.73
CA LYS A 378 -8.50 0.66 15.12
C LYS A 378 -7.43 1.54 15.76
N ASP A 379 -6.45 0.91 16.39
CA ASP A 379 -5.24 1.49 16.98
C ASP A 379 -4.14 1.67 15.94
N GLY A 380 -4.52 2.22 14.79
CA GLY A 380 -3.64 2.48 13.65
C GLY A 380 -3.60 3.96 13.27
N TYR A 381 -2.50 4.39 12.66
CA TYR A 381 -2.42 5.70 12.03
C TYR A 381 -3.09 5.72 10.66
N GLY A 382 -3.53 4.56 10.15
CA GLY A 382 -4.37 4.38 8.96
C GLY A 382 -3.57 4.15 7.69
N SER A 383 -4.21 3.59 6.64
CA SER A 383 -3.49 2.80 5.61
C SER A 383 -2.88 1.54 6.23
N TYR A 384 -1.79 1.00 5.68
CA TYR A 384 -0.99 -0.02 6.35
C TYR A 384 -0.07 0.60 7.39
N ASP A 385 -0.21 0.10 8.62
CA ASP A 385 0.69 0.31 9.75
C ASP A 385 1.43 -1.00 10.07
N LEU A 386 2.65 -0.91 10.59
CA LEU A 386 3.43 -2.04 11.09
C LEU A 386 3.03 -2.42 12.52
N TYR A 387 2.83 -3.72 12.74
CA TYR A 387 2.52 -4.32 14.03
C TYR A 387 3.51 -5.43 14.35
N TYR A 388 3.65 -5.72 15.64
CA TYR A 388 4.28 -6.96 16.11
C TYR A 388 3.42 -7.68 17.15
N CYS A 389 3.55 -9.01 17.20
CA CYS A 389 2.97 -9.87 18.23
C CYS A 389 4.09 -10.69 18.88
N LYS A 390 4.05 -10.83 20.21
CA LYS A 390 4.94 -11.75 20.95
C LYS A 390 4.16 -13.00 21.35
N LYS A 391 4.80 -14.18 21.34
CA LYS A 391 4.26 -15.37 22.01
C LYS A 391 4.34 -15.22 23.53
N ASP A 392 3.33 -15.73 24.23
CA ASP A 392 3.39 -15.94 25.67
C ASP A 392 4.15 -17.23 26.03
N GLU A 393 4.33 -17.49 27.33
CA GLU A 393 5.01 -18.69 27.84
C GLU A 393 4.32 -20.01 27.42
N SER A 394 3.04 -19.96 27.02
CA SER A 394 2.30 -21.12 26.52
C SER A 394 2.48 -21.35 25.01
N GLY A 395 3.20 -20.45 24.33
CA GLY A 395 3.41 -20.47 22.89
C GLY A 395 2.26 -19.86 22.08
N LYS A 396 1.30 -19.20 22.74
CA LYS A 396 0.17 -18.52 22.08
C LYS A 396 0.55 -17.10 21.71
N TRP A 397 0.15 -16.65 20.52
CA TRP A 397 0.33 -15.26 20.13
C TRP A 397 -0.47 -14.31 21.04
N GLY A 398 0.20 -13.27 21.52
CA GLY A 398 -0.40 -12.12 22.18
C GLY A 398 -1.08 -11.17 21.19
N LYS A 399 -1.60 -10.06 21.72
CA LYS A 399 -2.26 -9.04 20.92
C LYS A 399 -1.25 -8.30 20.03
N PRO A 400 -1.65 -7.89 18.82
CA PRO A 400 -0.88 -6.96 18.00
C PRO A 400 -0.58 -5.67 18.75
N VAL A 401 0.66 -5.20 18.62
CA VAL A 401 1.12 -3.92 19.14
C VAL A 401 1.57 -3.07 17.95
N ASN A 402 0.93 -1.92 17.76
CA ASN A 402 1.32 -0.95 16.75
C ASN A 402 2.74 -0.43 17.08
N MET A 403 3.63 -0.34 16.08
CA MET A 403 5.02 0.09 16.29
C MET A 403 5.19 1.58 16.62
N GLY A 404 4.11 2.37 16.55
CA GLY A 404 4.06 3.76 17.00
C GLY A 404 4.83 4.74 16.13
N ALA A 405 4.65 6.04 16.37
CA ALA A 405 5.45 7.09 15.75
C ALA A 405 6.89 7.07 16.30
N PRO A 406 7.92 7.34 15.48
CA PRO A 406 7.85 7.80 14.08
C PRO A 406 7.77 6.66 13.05
N ILE A 407 7.74 5.39 13.46
CA ILE A 407 7.74 4.24 12.55
C ILE A 407 6.44 4.22 11.75
N ASN A 408 5.30 4.20 12.42
CA ASN A 408 4.02 4.32 11.74
C ASN A 408 3.63 5.79 11.62
N THR A 409 3.08 6.13 10.47
CA THR A 409 2.61 7.47 10.15
C THR A 409 1.24 7.40 9.50
N VAL A 410 0.62 8.55 9.24
CA VAL A 410 -0.62 8.58 8.44
C VAL A 410 -0.41 8.16 6.97
N ARG A 411 0.82 7.80 6.57
CA ARG A 411 1.17 7.34 5.22
C ARG A 411 0.98 5.84 5.10
N GLU A 412 1.97 5.11 4.62
CA GLU A 412 1.86 3.67 4.35
C GLU A 412 3.21 3.05 4.63
N GLU A 413 3.24 2.20 5.65
CA GLU A 413 4.41 1.43 6.07
C GLU A 413 4.06 -0.05 5.96
N LYS A 414 4.64 -0.71 4.95
CA LYS A 414 4.04 -1.95 4.43
C LYS A 414 4.89 -3.18 4.66
N THR A 415 6.15 -3.15 4.24
CA THR A 415 7.01 -4.35 4.27
C THR A 415 8.08 -4.20 5.32
N ILE A 416 8.36 -5.27 6.09
CA ILE A 416 9.35 -5.28 7.15
C ILE A 416 10.19 -6.55 7.12
N ALA A 417 11.49 -6.42 7.40
CA ALA A 417 12.35 -7.50 7.84
C ALA A 417 13.20 -7.03 9.02
N VAL A 418 13.51 -7.91 9.96
CA VAL A 418 14.29 -7.55 11.17
C VAL A 418 15.61 -8.31 11.18
N SER A 419 16.69 -7.62 11.56
CA SER A 419 18.01 -8.23 11.74
C SER A 419 17.97 -9.29 12.83
N ARG A 420 18.87 -10.28 12.73
CA ARG A 420 18.90 -11.44 13.64
C ARG A 420 19.11 -11.06 15.12
N ASP A 421 19.80 -9.96 15.37
CA ASP A 421 20.03 -9.42 16.72
C ASP A 421 18.84 -8.61 17.25
N GLY A 422 17.77 -8.44 16.46
CA GLY A 422 16.58 -7.70 16.84
C GLY A 422 16.77 -6.18 16.89
N LYS A 423 17.94 -5.66 16.51
CA LYS A 423 18.29 -4.25 16.63
C LYS A 423 17.71 -3.39 15.51
N TYR A 424 17.75 -3.87 14.28
CA TYR A 424 17.40 -3.08 13.10
C TYR A 424 16.22 -3.68 12.35
N ALA A 425 15.24 -2.85 12.02
CA ALA A 425 14.19 -3.16 11.04
C ALA A 425 14.52 -2.52 9.69
N TYR A 426 14.33 -3.26 8.61
CA TYR A 426 14.37 -2.78 7.24
C TYR A 426 12.94 -2.67 6.74
N VAL A 427 12.50 -1.46 6.41
CA VAL A 427 11.11 -1.15 6.13
C VAL A 427 10.96 -0.54 4.74
N GLY A 428 10.04 -1.07 3.94
CA GLY A 428 9.56 -0.43 2.72
C GLY A 428 8.36 0.45 3.03
N ALA A 429 8.49 1.76 2.83
CA ALA A 429 7.53 2.76 3.27
C ALA A 429 7.44 3.98 2.34
N TYR A 430 6.38 4.77 2.53
CA TYR A 430 6.12 6.02 1.82
C TYR A 430 6.27 7.24 2.74
N TYR A 431 7.38 7.33 3.47
CA TYR A 431 7.67 8.50 4.30
C TYR A 431 7.83 9.76 3.44
N GLN A 432 7.36 10.90 3.94
CA GLN A 432 7.64 12.20 3.30
C GLN A 432 9.10 12.62 3.47
N ILE A 433 9.73 12.19 4.57
CA ILE A 433 11.06 12.61 4.96
C ILE A 433 12.09 11.74 4.23
N MET A 434 13.08 12.38 3.61
CA MET A 434 14.22 11.72 2.96
C MET A 434 13.83 10.75 1.82
N SER A 435 12.60 10.83 1.28
CA SER A 435 12.21 10.02 0.13
C SER A 435 12.95 10.45 -1.14
N ARG A 436 13.42 9.46 -1.92
CA ARG A 436 14.12 9.63 -3.19
C ARG A 436 13.24 9.34 -4.40
N GLY A 437 12.04 8.81 -4.18
CA GLY A 437 11.16 8.31 -5.22
C GLY A 437 9.76 7.98 -4.73
N ASP A 438 9.28 6.80 -5.11
CA ASP A 438 7.97 6.28 -4.71
C ASP A 438 8.10 5.60 -3.32
N ALA A 439 7.83 4.29 -3.19
CA ALA A 439 8.24 3.54 -2.01
C ALA A 439 9.77 3.48 -1.91
N ASP A 440 10.32 3.71 -0.73
CA ASP A 440 11.75 3.59 -0.44
C ASP A 440 11.98 2.56 0.69
N ILE A 441 13.20 2.02 0.76
CA ILE A 441 13.66 1.19 1.88
C ILE A 441 14.42 2.05 2.90
N PHE A 442 14.02 1.90 4.16
CA PHE A 442 14.60 2.54 5.32
C PHE A 442 15.16 1.50 6.28
N GLN A 443 16.20 1.85 7.01
CA GLN A 443 16.65 1.13 8.20
C GLN A 443 16.20 1.90 9.43
N ILE A 444 15.71 1.19 10.44
CA ILE A 444 15.19 1.75 11.69
C ILE A 444 15.85 1.02 12.85
N ASP A 445 16.47 1.76 13.78
CA ASP A 445 16.89 1.17 15.06
C ASP A 445 15.65 1.01 15.95
N ILE A 446 15.28 -0.24 16.23
CA ILE A 446 14.09 -0.60 17.00
C ILE A 446 14.43 -1.05 18.44
N SER A 447 15.68 -0.89 18.87
CA SER A 447 16.13 -1.30 20.21
C SER A 447 15.30 -0.65 21.31
N ALA A 448 14.97 0.63 21.14
CA ALA A 448 14.19 1.41 22.10
C ALA A 448 12.75 0.91 22.28
N LEU A 449 12.27 0.00 21.43
CA LEU A 449 10.94 -0.62 21.59
C LEU A 449 10.94 -1.80 22.58
N GLY A 450 12.10 -2.30 23.03
CA GLY A 450 12.19 -3.42 23.98
C GLY A 450 11.49 -4.69 23.47
N ILE A 451 11.50 -4.93 22.14
CA ILE A 451 10.78 -6.05 21.54
C ILE A 451 11.43 -7.39 21.92
N PHE A 452 12.74 -7.42 22.12
CA PHE A 452 13.52 -8.64 22.39
C PHE A 452 14.11 -8.70 23.80
N GLU A 453 13.63 -7.84 24.72
CA GLU A 453 14.02 -7.80 26.13
C GLU A 453 13.20 -8.75 27.02
#